data_AF-A0A172Q8A8-F1
#
_entry.id   AF-A0A172Q8A8-F1
#
_cell.length_a   1.000
_cell.length_b   1.000
_cell.length_c   1.000
_cell.angle_alpha   90.00
_cell.angle_beta   90.00
_cell.angle_gamma   90.00
#
_symmetry.space_group_name_H-M   'P 1'
#
loop_
_entity.id
_entity.type
_entity.pdbx_description
1 polymer ?
#
loop_
_entity_poly.entity_id
_entity_poly.type
_entity_poly.pdbx_seq_one_letter_code
_entity_poly.pdbx_strand_id
1 'polypeptide(L)'
;MLIRNYAKSIVYGGMDGIITTFAVVAGSVGGNLGLAAIIVLGFSNLFADGFSMAAGDYLSSTTDKSVDSRRALKNALVTFVSFNLFGLIPLLSYLLLDRWPIFQNHTFSLACLLVSVALILLGLVKGTITEESRVKEILRTLFVGLLAALFAYYVGQFLGGLIEH
;
A
#
# COMPACT_ATOMS: atom_id res chain seq x y z
N MET A 1 5.11 -13.97 21.89
CA MET A 1 5.70 -15.04 21.06
C MET A 1 5.01 -15.18 19.69
N LEU A 2 3.66 -15.12 19.60
CA LEU A 2 2.93 -15.23 18.31
C LEU A 2 3.15 -14.05 17.35
N ILE A 3 3.15 -12.81 17.84
CA ILE A 3 3.33 -11.61 16.99
C ILE A 3 4.68 -11.63 16.27
N ARG A 4 5.77 -12.09 16.93
CA ARG A 4 7.12 -12.12 16.33
C ARG A 4 7.23 -13.09 15.14
N ASN A 5 6.42 -14.15 15.11
CA ASN A 5 6.43 -15.15 14.02
C ASN A 5 5.73 -14.66 12.74
N TYR A 6 4.79 -13.71 12.86
CA TYR A 6 4.03 -13.16 11.72
C TYR A 6 4.27 -11.67 11.49
N ALA A 7 5.04 -11.02 12.38
CA ALA A 7 5.37 -9.60 12.32
C ALA A 7 5.98 -9.22 10.97
N LYS A 8 6.80 -10.11 10.40
CA LYS A 8 7.36 -9.93 9.06
C LYS A 8 6.22 -9.84 8.02
N SER A 9 5.38 -10.86 7.91
CA SER A 9 4.23 -10.89 6.98
C SER A 9 3.29 -9.68 7.15
N ILE A 10 3.03 -9.26 8.40
CA ILE A 10 2.19 -8.09 8.69
C ILE A 10 2.81 -6.80 8.17
N VAL A 11 4.08 -6.54 8.51
CA VAL A 11 4.76 -5.30 8.14
C VAL A 11 5.03 -5.26 6.63
N TYR A 12 5.45 -6.37 6.03
CA TYR A 12 5.70 -6.44 4.59
C TYR A 12 4.39 -6.29 3.81
N GLY A 13 3.35 -7.08 4.15
CA GLY A 13 2.04 -6.97 3.50
C GLY A 13 1.44 -5.59 3.67
N GLY A 14 1.49 -5.02 4.89
CA GLY A 14 0.93 -3.70 5.15
C GLY A 14 1.67 -2.57 4.43
N MET A 15 2.99 -2.65 4.34
CA MET A 15 3.81 -1.62 3.66
C MET A 15 3.54 -1.64 2.16
N ASP A 16 3.56 -2.82 1.57
CA ASP A 16 3.31 -2.99 0.15
C ASP A 16 1.86 -2.57 -0.20
N GLY A 17 0.89 -2.94 0.63
CA GLY A 17 -0.51 -2.54 0.46
C GLY A 17 -0.72 -1.03 0.42
N ILE A 18 -0.11 -0.28 1.36
CA ILE A 18 -0.19 1.19 1.36
C ILE A 18 0.48 1.75 0.12
N ILE A 19 1.70 1.32 -0.19
CA ILE A 19 2.51 1.93 -1.25
C ILE A 19 1.90 1.67 -2.63
N THR A 20 1.53 0.43 -2.93
CA THR A 20 0.94 0.03 -4.22
C THR A 20 -0.43 0.68 -4.44
N THR A 21 -1.31 0.64 -3.44
CA THR A 21 -2.64 1.25 -3.58
C THR A 21 -2.55 2.76 -3.69
N PHE A 22 -1.63 3.39 -2.95
CA PHE A 22 -1.39 4.81 -3.09
C PHE A 22 -0.81 5.17 -4.46
N ALA A 23 0.08 4.35 -5.02
CA ALA A 23 0.58 4.54 -6.37
C ALA A 23 -0.54 4.47 -7.42
N VAL A 24 -1.51 3.56 -7.28
CA VAL A 24 -2.70 3.49 -8.16
C VAL A 24 -3.53 4.78 -8.07
N VAL A 25 -3.78 5.27 -6.86
CA VAL A 25 -4.51 6.54 -6.65
C VAL A 25 -3.72 7.70 -7.27
N ALA A 26 -2.42 7.80 -6.98
CA ALA A 26 -1.56 8.87 -7.47
C ALA A 26 -1.45 8.87 -9.01
N GLY A 27 -1.28 7.70 -9.63
CA GLY A 27 -1.24 7.57 -11.08
C GLY A 27 -2.57 7.90 -11.74
N SER A 28 -3.69 7.49 -11.14
CA SER A 28 -5.02 7.82 -11.65
C SER A 28 -5.29 9.33 -11.57
N VAL A 29 -4.91 9.98 -10.47
CA VAL A 29 -5.00 11.44 -10.32
C VAL A 29 -4.08 12.15 -11.31
N GLY A 30 -2.83 11.68 -11.46
CA GLY A 30 -1.88 12.25 -12.41
C GLY A 30 -2.38 12.16 -13.85
N GLY A 31 -3.01 11.05 -14.22
CA GLY A 31 -3.64 10.84 -15.52
C GLY A 31 -5.02 11.46 -15.68
N ASN A 32 -5.45 12.34 -14.78
CA ASN A 32 -6.75 13.04 -14.82
C ASN A 32 -7.95 12.09 -14.94
N LEU A 33 -7.85 10.89 -14.36
CA LEU A 33 -8.93 9.92 -14.39
C LEU A 33 -10.02 10.31 -13.37
N GLY A 34 -11.28 10.16 -13.77
CA GLY A 34 -12.41 10.43 -12.89
C GLY A 34 -12.50 9.47 -11.69
N LEU A 35 -13.25 9.88 -10.67
CA LEU A 35 -13.44 9.12 -9.42
C LEU A 35 -13.86 7.66 -9.64
N ALA A 36 -14.72 7.41 -10.64
CA ALA A 36 -15.17 6.05 -10.96
C ALA A 36 -13.99 5.13 -11.36
N ALA A 37 -13.04 5.64 -12.15
CA ALA A 37 -11.85 4.89 -12.53
C ALA A 37 -10.93 4.65 -11.31
N ILE A 38 -10.75 5.65 -10.45
CA ILE A 38 -9.98 5.52 -9.20
C ILE A 38 -10.55 4.41 -8.31
N ILE A 39 -11.89 4.35 -8.15
CA ILE A 39 -12.55 3.31 -7.36
C ILE A 39 -12.34 1.94 -8.00
N VAL A 40 -12.64 1.80 -9.30
CA VAL A 40 -12.55 0.51 -10.00
C VAL A 40 -11.13 -0.01 -9.99
N LEU A 41 -10.15 0.82 -10.40
CA LEU A 41 -8.74 0.43 -10.43
C LEU A 41 -8.20 0.21 -9.01
N GLY A 42 -8.52 1.09 -8.07
CA GLY A 42 -8.05 1.00 -6.69
C GLY A 42 -8.49 -0.29 -5.99
N PHE A 43 -9.79 -0.59 -6.00
CA PHE A 43 -10.29 -1.83 -5.38
C PHE A 43 -9.86 -3.08 -6.15
N SER A 44 -9.89 -3.06 -7.49
CA SER A 44 -9.49 -4.22 -8.28
C SER A 44 -8.02 -4.56 -8.04
N ASN A 45 -7.14 -3.55 -8.08
CA ASN A 45 -5.72 -3.73 -7.82
C ASN A 45 -5.45 -4.17 -6.38
N LEU A 46 -6.12 -3.57 -5.40
CA LEU A 46 -5.97 -3.92 -3.99
C LEU A 46 -6.21 -5.43 -3.73
N PHE A 47 -7.31 -5.96 -4.24
CA PHE A 47 -7.64 -7.37 -4.04
C PHE A 47 -6.76 -8.30 -4.89
N ALA A 48 -6.47 -7.93 -6.14
CA ALA A 48 -5.65 -8.73 -7.04
C ALA A 48 -4.20 -8.84 -6.54
N ASP A 49 -3.57 -7.70 -6.19
CA ASP A 49 -2.20 -7.67 -5.67
C ASP A 49 -2.12 -8.33 -4.30
N GLY A 50 -3.11 -8.08 -3.42
CA GLY A 50 -3.18 -8.76 -2.13
C GLY A 50 -3.21 -10.28 -2.28
N PHE A 51 -3.99 -10.80 -3.23
CA PHE A 51 -4.04 -12.23 -3.54
C PHE A 51 -2.71 -12.73 -4.11
N SER A 52 -2.13 -12.02 -5.07
CA SER A 52 -0.82 -12.34 -5.67
C SER A 52 0.29 -12.42 -4.62
N MET A 53 0.35 -11.43 -3.72
CA MET A 53 1.33 -11.36 -2.64
C MET A 53 1.15 -12.50 -1.64
N ALA A 54 -0.09 -12.83 -1.28
CA ALA A 54 -0.41 -13.95 -0.40
C ALA A 54 -0.01 -15.31 -1.03
N ALA A 55 -0.30 -15.50 -2.32
CA ALA A 55 0.12 -16.67 -3.06
C ALA A 55 1.66 -16.77 -3.14
N GLY A 56 2.34 -15.64 -3.35
CA GLY A 56 3.81 -15.56 -3.33
C GLY A 56 4.41 -15.94 -1.98
N ASP A 57 3.86 -15.42 -0.88
CA ASP A 57 4.30 -15.74 0.49
C ASP A 57 4.04 -17.21 0.86
N TYR A 58 2.91 -17.78 0.39
CA TYR A 58 2.63 -19.22 0.52
C TYR A 58 3.69 -20.06 -0.18
N LEU A 59 3.92 -19.81 -1.48
CA LEU A 59 4.87 -20.56 -2.30
C LEU A 59 6.30 -20.42 -1.76
N SER A 60 6.68 -19.21 -1.35
CA SER A 60 7.98 -18.95 -0.70
C SER A 60 8.12 -19.74 0.59
N SER A 61 7.09 -19.73 1.45
CA SER A 61 7.07 -20.48 2.71
C SER A 61 7.17 -21.99 2.48
N THR A 62 6.57 -22.54 1.42
CA THR A 62 6.67 -24.00 1.12
C THR A 62 8.05 -24.45 0.65
N THR A 63 8.92 -23.53 0.24
CA THR A 63 10.31 -23.84 -0.13
C THR A 63 11.20 -24.01 1.09
N ASP A 64 10.80 -23.45 2.23
CA ASP A 64 11.49 -23.60 3.50
C ASP A 64 11.12 -24.92 4.19
N LYS A 65 12.07 -25.86 4.26
CA LYS A 65 11.88 -27.18 4.89
C LYS A 65 11.52 -27.11 6.39
N SER A 66 11.71 -25.95 7.04
CA SER A 66 11.33 -25.71 8.44
C SER A 66 9.88 -25.27 8.62
N VAL A 67 9.15 -24.99 7.53
CA VAL A 67 7.78 -24.48 7.55
C VAL A 67 6.82 -25.54 7.01
N ASP A 68 5.86 -25.96 7.83
CA ASP A 68 4.79 -26.86 7.38
C ASP A 68 3.72 -26.13 6.55
N SER A 69 2.92 -26.88 5.80
CA SER A 69 1.87 -26.32 4.93
C SER A 69 0.83 -25.50 5.68
N ARG A 70 0.54 -25.84 6.94
CA ARG A 70 -0.44 -25.09 7.76
C ARG A 70 0.10 -23.72 8.15
N ARG A 71 1.38 -23.62 8.47
CA ARG A 71 2.05 -22.36 8.80
C ARG A 71 2.27 -21.52 7.56
N ALA A 72 2.61 -22.12 6.42
CA ALA A 72 2.65 -21.43 5.13
C ALA A 72 1.30 -20.79 4.78
N LEU A 73 0.19 -21.52 4.95
CA LEU A 73 -1.15 -20.97 4.72
C LEU A 73 -1.48 -19.82 5.68
N LYS A 74 -1.09 -19.93 6.96
CA LYS A 74 -1.27 -18.84 7.93
C LYS A 74 -0.46 -17.59 7.55
N ASN A 75 0.79 -17.73 7.13
CA ASN A 75 1.61 -16.61 6.66
C ASN A 75 0.92 -15.89 5.49
N ALA A 76 0.51 -16.65 4.48
CA ALA A 76 -0.19 -16.14 3.31
C ALA A 76 -1.48 -15.39 3.68
N LEU A 77 -2.30 -15.95 4.57
CA LEU A 77 -3.53 -15.29 5.05
C LEU A 77 -3.22 -13.99 5.81
N VAL A 78 -2.19 -13.98 6.65
CA VAL A 78 -1.77 -12.78 7.36
C VAL A 78 -1.27 -11.71 6.40
N THR A 79 -0.51 -12.10 5.37
CA THR A 79 -0.04 -11.21 4.30
C THR A 79 -1.24 -10.64 3.52
N PHE A 80 -2.18 -11.48 3.08
CA PHE A 80 -3.40 -11.04 2.39
C PHE A 80 -4.19 -10.02 3.21
N VAL A 81 -4.49 -10.34 4.47
CA VAL A 81 -5.30 -9.49 5.34
C VAL A 81 -4.58 -8.18 5.63
N SER A 82 -3.27 -8.23 5.92
CA SER A 82 -2.49 -7.02 6.19
C SER A 82 -2.44 -6.13 4.95
N PHE A 83 -2.14 -6.69 3.78
CA PHE A 83 -2.12 -5.94 2.52
C PHE A 83 -3.45 -5.21 2.27
N ASN A 84 -4.57 -5.93 2.36
CA ASN A 84 -5.89 -5.34 2.12
C ASN A 84 -6.26 -4.29 3.16
N LEU A 85 -6.05 -4.56 4.45
CA LEU A 85 -6.41 -3.62 5.52
C LEU A 85 -5.62 -2.31 5.44
N PHE A 86 -4.31 -2.40 5.22
CA PHE A 86 -3.46 -1.22 5.14
C PHE A 86 -3.59 -0.52 3.77
N GLY A 87 -3.73 -1.27 2.68
CA GLY A 87 -3.96 -0.72 1.34
C GLY A 87 -5.31 -0.01 1.19
N LEU A 88 -6.30 -0.31 2.03
CA LEU A 88 -7.52 0.49 2.12
C LEU A 88 -7.27 1.92 2.61
N ILE A 89 -6.18 2.21 3.34
CA ILE A 89 -5.94 3.54 3.93
C ILE A 89 -5.79 4.62 2.84
N PRO A 90 -4.91 4.48 1.82
CA PRO A 90 -4.85 5.41 0.70
C PRO A 90 -6.18 5.57 -0.03
N LEU A 91 -6.86 4.45 -0.30
CA LEU A 91 -8.09 4.47 -1.09
C LEU A 91 -9.22 5.16 -0.34
N LEU A 92 -9.48 4.77 0.91
CA LEU A 92 -10.50 5.38 1.74
C LEU A 92 -10.17 6.84 2.09
N SER A 93 -8.90 7.17 2.33
CA SER A 93 -8.53 8.56 2.62
C SER A 93 -8.88 9.48 1.45
N TYR A 94 -8.59 9.06 0.21
CA TYR A 94 -8.98 9.82 -0.98
C TYR A 94 -10.51 9.89 -1.15
N LEU A 95 -11.22 8.76 -1.07
CA LEU A 95 -12.67 8.71 -1.29
C LEU A 95 -13.47 9.51 -0.26
N LEU A 96 -13.07 9.47 1.01
CA LEU A 96 -13.75 10.20 2.07
C LEU A 96 -13.53 11.71 1.94
N LEU A 97 -12.33 12.14 1.54
CA LEU A 97 -12.01 13.54 1.30
C LEU A 97 -12.75 14.10 0.07
N ASP A 98 -12.77 13.35 -1.04
CA ASP A 98 -13.45 13.77 -2.27
C ASP A 98 -14.96 13.97 -2.08
N ARG A 99 -15.57 13.17 -1.19
CA ARG A 99 -17.01 13.24 -0.91
C ARG A 99 -17.45 14.58 -0.31
N TRP A 100 -16.52 15.32 0.30
CA TRP A 100 -16.79 16.55 1.03
C TRP A 100 -16.43 17.77 0.16
N PRO A 101 -17.41 18.62 -0.21
CA PRO A 101 -17.18 19.76 -1.12
C PRO A 101 -16.09 20.74 -0.68
N ILE A 102 -15.87 20.85 0.64
CA ILE A 102 -14.87 21.75 1.25
C ILE A 102 -13.44 21.35 0.86
N PHE A 103 -13.19 20.07 0.58
CA PHE A 103 -11.85 19.53 0.35
C PHE A 103 -11.52 19.25 -1.11
N GLN A 104 -12.48 19.38 -2.05
CA GLN A 104 -12.31 18.97 -3.45
C GLN A 104 -11.06 19.56 -4.13
N ASN A 105 -10.71 20.81 -3.84
CA ASN A 105 -9.53 21.47 -4.41
C ASN A 105 -8.19 20.96 -3.83
N HIS A 106 -8.23 20.26 -2.70
CA HIS A 106 -7.04 19.81 -1.96
C HIS A 106 -7.08 18.32 -1.60
N THR A 107 -8.03 17.55 -2.16
CA THR A 107 -8.26 16.12 -1.86
C THR A 107 -6.97 15.32 -1.94
N PHE A 108 -6.23 15.45 -3.05
CA PHE A 108 -5.01 14.69 -3.25
C PHE A 108 -3.92 15.08 -2.25
N SER A 109 -3.70 16.38 -2.00
CA SER A 109 -2.69 16.84 -1.04
C SER A 109 -2.99 16.39 0.40
N LEU A 110 -4.27 16.41 0.80
CA LEU A 110 -4.70 15.92 2.11
C LEU A 110 -4.58 14.39 2.20
N ALA A 111 -4.90 13.65 1.12
CA ALA A 111 -4.67 12.22 1.05
C ALA A 111 -3.18 11.86 1.19
N CYS A 112 -2.27 12.60 0.52
CA CYS A 112 -0.82 12.45 0.67
C CYS A 112 -0.38 12.62 2.13
N LEU A 113 -0.95 13.58 2.86
CA LEU A 113 -0.65 13.79 4.27
C LEU A 113 -1.10 12.61 5.13
N LEU A 114 -2.33 12.13 4.94
CA LEU A 114 -2.87 10.99 5.68
C LEU A 114 -2.08 9.70 5.40
N VAL A 115 -1.71 9.46 4.14
CA VAL A 115 -0.88 8.32 3.76
C VAL A 115 0.52 8.45 4.35
N SER A 116 1.11 9.65 4.37
CA SER A 116 2.40 9.89 5.02
C SER A 116 2.35 9.56 6.50
N VAL A 117 1.29 9.95 7.21
CA VAL A 117 1.06 9.57 8.61
C VAL A 117 0.98 8.05 8.75
N ALA A 118 0.23 7.37 7.89
CA ALA A 118 0.14 5.90 7.90
C ALA A 118 1.50 5.22 7.68
N LEU A 119 2.30 5.70 6.74
CA LEU A 119 3.66 5.21 6.47
C LEU A 119 4.62 5.48 7.65
N ILE A 120 4.50 6.62 8.33
CA ILE A 120 5.27 6.92 9.55
C ILE A 120 4.91 5.92 10.66
N LEU A 121 3.62 5.71 10.91
CA LEU A 121 3.15 4.77 11.92
C LEU A 121 3.66 3.35 11.63
N LEU A 122 3.61 2.93 10.36
CA LEU A 122 4.11 1.62 9.96
C LEU A 122 5.64 1.53 10.06
N GLY A 123 6.37 2.59 9.70
CA GLY A 123 7.82 2.68 9.86
C GLY A 123 8.27 2.60 11.32
N LEU A 124 7.50 3.19 12.25
CA LEU A 124 7.72 3.06 13.69
C LEU A 124 7.58 1.61 14.15
N VAL A 125 6.50 0.95 13.75
CA VAL A 125 6.24 -0.47 14.08
C VAL A 125 7.36 -1.35 13.50
N LYS A 126 7.73 -1.14 12.24
CA LYS A 126 8.84 -1.86 11.60
C LYS A 126 10.15 -1.70 12.37
N GLY A 127 10.54 -0.48 12.71
CA GLY A 127 11.78 -0.21 13.46
C GLY A 127 11.81 -0.91 14.82
N THR A 128 10.66 -1.09 15.48
CA THR A 128 10.61 -1.88 16.72
C THR A 128 10.76 -3.39 16.51
N ILE A 129 10.36 -3.90 15.35
CA ILE A 129 10.40 -5.33 15.04
C ILE A 129 11.77 -5.75 14.51
N THR A 130 12.38 -4.90 13.68
CA THR A 130 13.66 -5.20 13.03
C THR A 130 14.87 -4.84 13.88
N GLU A 131 14.66 -4.33 15.10
CA GLU A 131 15.71 -3.86 16.03
C GLU A 131 16.64 -2.79 15.40
N GLU A 132 16.15 -2.09 14.36
CA GLU A 132 16.83 -1.00 13.68
C GLU A 132 16.41 0.36 14.25
N SER A 133 17.15 1.42 13.92
CA SER A 133 16.76 2.78 14.30
C SER A 133 15.39 3.15 13.71
N ARG A 134 14.43 3.48 14.59
CA ARG A 134 13.06 3.87 14.21
C ARG A 134 13.04 5.02 13.20
N VAL A 135 13.90 6.02 13.40
CA VAL A 135 13.99 7.18 12.50
C VAL A 135 14.42 6.75 11.10
N LYS A 136 15.40 5.86 11.00
CA LYS A 136 15.90 5.34 9.72
C LYS A 136 14.82 4.58 8.96
N GLU A 137 14.04 3.75 9.66
CA GLU A 137 12.96 2.98 9.05
C GLU A 137 11.77 3.86 8.63
N ILE A 138 11.41 4.89 9.42
CA ILE A 138 10.42 5.90 9.01
C ILE A 138 10.87 6.59 7.72
N LEU A 139 12.11 7.10 7.69
CA LEU A 139 12.64 7.83 6.53
C LEU A 139 12.68 6.95 5.27
N ARG A 140 13.13 5.70 5.40
CA ARG A 140 13.13 4.73 4.29
C ARG A 140 11.71 4.46 3.78
N THR A 141 10.78 4.21 4.68
CA THR A 141 9.39 3.86 4.34
C THR A 141 8.69 5.03 3.64
N LEU A 142 8.85 6.25 4.17
CA LEU A 142 8.35 7.47 3.54
C LEU A 142 8.99 7.71 2.17
N PHE A 143 10.30 7.56 2.07
CA PHE A 143 11.03 7.80 0.83
C PHE A 143 10.55 6.86 -0.29
N VAL A 144 10.43 5.56 0.00
CA VAL A 144 9.94 4.57 -0.98
C VAL A 144 8.48 4.87 -1.37
N GLY A 145 7.61 5.15 -0.40
CA GLY A 145 6.21 5.47 -0.68
C GLY A 145 6.05 6.75 -1.51
N LEU A 146 6.79 7.81 -1.18
CA LEU A 146 6.80 9.06 -1.93
C LEU A 146 7.32 8.86 -3.35
N LEU A 147 8.44 8.16 -3.51
CA LEU A 147 8.99 7.89 -4.84
C LEU A 147 8.04 7.07 -5.72
N ALA A 148 7.42 6.02 -5.16
CA ALA A 148 6.45 5.22 -5.89
C ALA A 148 5.24 6.05 -6.36
N ALA A 149 4.71 6.89 -5.47
CA ALA A 149 3.58 7.76 -5.80
C ALA A 149 3.93 8.83 -6.82
N LEU A 150 5.11 9.47 -6.69
CA LEU A 150 5.59 10.46 -7.67
C LEU A 150 5.79 9.80 -9.04
N PHE A 151 6.43 8.64 -9.08
CA PHE A 151 6.64 7.91 -10.32
C PHE A 151 5.30 7.56 -10.98
N ALA A 152 4.36 6.98 -10.23
CA ALA A 152 3.04 6.65 -10.74
C ALA A 152 2.27 7.89 -11.21
N TYR A 153 2.29 8.99 -10.45
CA TYR A 153 1.64 10.24 -10.81
C TYR A 153 2.15 10.77 -12.15
N TYR A 154 3.48 10.87 -12.33
CA TYR A 154 4.05 11.41 -13.57
C TYR A 154 3.86 10.47 -14.76
N VAL A 155 3.93 9.15 -14.54
CA VAL A 155 3.58 8.18 -15.59
C VAL A 155 2.11 8.32 -15.99
N GLY A 156 1.21 8.44 -15.02
CA GLY A 156 -0.21 8.72 -15.25
C GLY A 156 -0.42 10.00 -16.05
N GLN A 157 0.23 11.10 -15.64
CA GLN A 157 0.16 12.39 -16.33
C GLN A 157 0.66 12.31 -17.76
N PHE A 158 1.79 11.63 -17.97
CA PHE A 158 2.35 11.44 -19.31
C PHE A 158 1.37 10.65 -20.20
N LEU A 159 0.84 9.53 -19.71
CA LEU A 159 -0.08 8.70 -20.48
C LEU A 159 -1.44 9.37 -20.71
N GLY A 160 -1.98 10.08 -19.71
CA GLY A 160 -3.22 10.84 -19.86
C GLY A 160 -3.13 11.89 -20.97
N GLY A 161 -2.00 12.61 -21.03
CA GLY A 161 -1.74 13.58 -22.09
C GLY A 161 -1.58 12.96 -23.50
N LEU A 162 -1.26 11.67 -23.61
CA LEU A 162 -1.21 10.97 -24.91
C LEU A 162 -2.58 10.50 -25.39
N ILE A 163 -3.52 10.25 -24.49
CA ILE A 163 -4.85 9.69 -24.80
C ILE A 163 -5.87 10.81 -25.09
N GLU A 164 -5.67 12.01 -24.55
CA GLU A 164 -6.53 13.18 -24.79
C GLU A 164 -6.25 13.89 -26.14
N HIS A 165 -5.35 13.36 -26.98
CA HIS A 165 -5.06 13.80 -28.35
C HIS A 165 -5.49 12.77 -29.39
#